data_AF-A0A8S3PNN1-F1
#
_entry.id   AF-A0A8S3PNN1-F1
#
_cell.length_a   1.000
_cell.length_b   1.000
_cell.length_c   1.000
_cell.angle_alpha   90.00
_cell.angle_beta   90.00
_cell.angle_gamma   90.00
#
_symmetry.space_group_name_H-M   'P 1'
#
loop_
_entity.id
_entity.type
_entity.pdbx_description
1 polymer ?
#
loop_
_entity_poly.entity_id
_entity_poly.type
_entity_poly.pdbx_seq_one_letter_code
_entity_poly.pdbx_strand_id
1 'polypeptide(L)'
;MSSKSVLEHFTVPDDFQNGNTFKGKCMHCGTLISGSYKVTSNFVTHMKIDQCLAVVKDKLSQVPTSSEPPCDQNSPPCKRAKNDDLFSFMPAPSVERKRNPSGISVSSEMDDYLSDNCIDMSKDPLLYWHSNCQRLPRLAKLAVQYLAIPATSAPVERLFSTAGKNI
;
A
#
# COMPACT_ATOMS: atom_id res chain seq x y z
N MET A 1 -3.48 -34.14 -6.95
CA MET A 1 -3.88 -32.73 -7.13
C MET A 1 -2.67 -31.99 -7.68
N SER A 2 -2.69 -31.64 -8.97
CA SER A 2 -1.53 -31.03 -9.65
C SER A 2 -1.34 -29.59 -9.16
N SER A 3 -0.22 -29.27 -8.55
CA SER A 3 0.14 -27.90 -8.15
C SER A 3 0.41 -27.09 -9.42
N LYS A 4 -0.54 -26.21 -9.78
CA LYS A 4 -0.39 -25.29 -10.93
C LYS A 4 0.89 -24.47 -10.80
N SER A 5 1.68 -24.42 -11.87
CA SER A 5 2.92 -23.64 -11.88
C SER A 5 2.61 -22.15 -11.90
N VAL A 6 3.38 -21.35 -11.16
CA VAL A 6 3.28 -19.87 -11.14
C VAL A 6 3.33 -19.30 -12.57
N LEU A 7 4.10 -19.95 -13.45
CA LEU A 7 4.28 -19.54 -14.84
C LEU A 7 3.01 -19.66 -15.70
N GLU A 8 1.99 -20.44 -15.30
CA GLU A 8 0.71 -20.53 -16.02
C GLU A 8 -0.07 -19.21 -16.04
N HIS A 9 0.26 -18.28 -15.14
CA HIS A 9 -0.38 -16.96 -15.03
C HIS A 9 0.39 -15.87 -15.81
N PHE A 10 1.45 -16.26 -16.53
CA PHE A 10 2.29 -15.36 -17.30
C PHE A 10 2.42 -15.83 -18.75
N THR A 11 2.29 -14.90 -19.69
CA THR A 11 2.68 -15.15 -21.07
C THR A 11 4.18 -14.98 -21.18
N VAL A 12 4.91 -16.07 -21.39
CA VAL A 12 6.37 -16.10 -21.50
C VAL A 12 6.75 -16.36 -22.97
N PRO A 13 7.76 -15.65 -23.52
CA PRO A 13 8.24 -15.92 -24.87
C PRO A 13 9.01 -17.25 -24.91
N ASP A 14 8.76 -18.03 -25.96
CA ASP A 14 9.30 -19.37 -26.26
C ASP A 14 10.77 -19.31 -26.75
N ASP A 15 11.57 -18.35 -26.28
CA ASP A 15 12.98 -18.22 -26.68
C ASP A 15 13.81 -19.32 -26.01
N PHE A 16 13.70 -20.52 -26.60
CA PHE A 16 14.60 -21.63 -26.46
C PHE A 16 15.99 -21.20 -26.93
N GLN A 17 16.77 -20.62 -26.02
CA GLN A 17 18.08 -21.12 -25.63
C GLN A 17 18.82 -20.08 -24.78
N ASN A 18 19.58 -20.62 -23.83
CA ASN A 18 20.71 -19.97 -23.19
C ASN A 18 20.41 -18.94 -22.09
N GLY A 19 20.18 -19.43 -20.86
CA GLY A 19 20.64 -18.79 -19.62
C GLY A 19 20.14 -17.39 -19.27
N ASN A 20 19.37 -16.73 -20.13
CA ASN A 20 19.04 -15.32 -19.99
C ASN A 20 17.73 -15.12 -19.22
N THR A 21 17.72 -14.03 -18.46
CA THR A 21 16.50 -13.47 -17.88
C THR A 21 15.51 -13.13 -18.99
N PHE A 22 14.31 -13.70 -18.94
CA PHE A 22 13.22 -13.36 -19.86
C PHE A 22 12.22 -12.44 -19.17
N LYS A 23 11.38 -11.75 -19.96
CA LYS A 23 10.27 -10.94 -19.45
C LYS A 23 8.96 -11.68 -19.68
N GLY A 24 8.29 -12.08 -18.61
CA GLY A 24 6.95 -12.67 -18.66
C GLY A 24 5.89 -11.59 -18.46
N LYS A 25 4.85 -11.58 -19.30
CA LYS A 25 3.71 -10.66 -19.17
C LYS A 25 2.65 -11.25 -18.25
N CYS A 26 2.27 -10.54 -17.18
CA CYS A 26 1.21 -10.98 -16.29
C CYS A 26 -0.15 -10.94 -16.99
N MET A 27 -0.96 -11.99 -16.87
CA MET A 27 -2.30 -12.06 -17.48
C MET A 27 -3.37 -11.28 -16.70
N HIS A 28 -3.10 -10.86 -15.47
CA HIS A 28 -4.06 -10.15 -14.61
C HIS A 28 -3.96 -8.63 -14.72
N CYS A 29 -2.74 -8.09 -14.80
CA CYS A 29 -2.49 -6.65 -14.87
C CYS A 29 -1.70 -6.20 -16.12
N GLY A 30 -1.17 -7.14 -16.90
CA GLY A 30 -0.39 -6.84 -18.11
C GLY A 30 1.07 -6.42 -17.86
N THR A 31 1.52 -6.30 -16.61
CA THR A 31 2.89 -5.88 -16.26
C THR A 31 3.92 -6.91 -16.71
N LEU A 32 5.04 -6.44 -17.28
CA LEU A 32 6.17 -7.26 -17.69
C LEU A 32 7.12 -7.47 -16.52
N ILE A 33 7.32 -8.73 -16.13
CA ILE A 33 8.18 -9.13 -15.01
C ILE A 33 9.39 -9.87 -15.55
N SER A 34 10.57 -9.34 -15.25
CA SER A 34 11.84 -10.00 -15.57
C SER A 34 12.10 -11.14 -14.59
N GLY A 35 12.41 -12.33 -15.10
CA GLY A 35 12.70 -13.50 -14.29
C GLY A 35 13.36 -14.63 -15.10
N SER A 36 13.57 -15.77 -14.47
CA SER A 36 14.14 -16.96 -15.10
C SER A 36 13.26 -18.18 -14.81
N TYR A 37 13.32 -19.20 -15.67
CA TYR A 37 12.55 -20.43 -15.50
C TYR A 37 13.04 -21.21 -14.28
N LYS A 38 14.30 -20.99 -13.87
CA LYS A 38 14.93 -21.61 -12.71
C LYS A 38 14.59 -20.89 -11.39
N VAL A 39 14.23 -19.61 -11.43
CA VAL A 39 13.99 -18.78 -10.25
C VAL A 39 12.73 -17.94 -10.48
N THR A 40 11.62 -18.38 -9.89
CA THR A 40 10.29 -17.78 -10.09
C THR A 40 9.89 -16.76 -9.03
N SER A 41 10.81 -16.42 -8.11
CA SER A 41 10.54 -15.52 -6.96
C SER A 41 9.91 -14.20 -7.38
N ASN A 42 10.40 -13.56 -8.44
CA ASN A 42 9.86 -12.29 -8.95
C ASN A 42 8.39 -12.41 -9.39
N PHE A 43 8.03 -13.50 -10.08
CA PHE A 43 6.66 -13.76 -10.51
C PHE A 43 5.73 -14.05 -9.33
N VAL A 44 6.21 -14.79 -8.32
CA VAL A 44 5.48 -15.06 -7.08
C VAL A 44 5.22 -13.78 -6.30
N THR A 45 6.24 -12.94 -6.13
CA THR A 45 6.12 -11.64 -5.44
C THR A 45 5.11 -10.76 -6.16
N HIS A 46 5.19 -10.68 -7.49
CA HIS A 46 4.22 -9.94 -8.29
C HIS A 46 2.79 -10.46 -8.09
N MET A 47 2.54 -11.77 -8.18
CA MET A 47 1.18 -12.34 -7.97
C MET A 47 0.61 -12.02 -6.59
N LYS A 48 1.44 -12.09 -5.53
CA LYS A 48 1.00 -11.76 -4.17
C LYS A 48 0.62 -10.28 -4.05
N ILE A 49 1.43 -9.40 -4.64
CA ILE A 49 1.14 -7.96 -4.67
C ILE A 49 -0.13 -7.69 -5.49
N ASP A 50 -0.28 -8.33 -6.66
CA ASP A 50 -1.44 -8.16 -7.54
C ASP A 50 -2.74 -8.61 -6.85
N GLN A 51 -2.73 -9.75 -6.16
CA GLN A 51 -3.84 -10.22 -5.33
C GLN A 51 -4.16 -9.23 -4.21
N CYS A 52 -3.14 -8.68 -3.54
CA CYS A 52 -3.33 -7.70 -2.49
C CYS A 52 -3.94 -6.40 -3.03
N LEU A 53 -3.46 -5.92 -4.19
CA LEU A 53 -3.99 -4.74 -4.86
C LEU A 53 -5.42 -4.96 -5.36
N ALA A 54 -5.76 -6.16 -5.84
CA ALA A 54 -7.12 -6.51 -6.24
C ALA A 54 -8.08 -6.45 -5.05
N VAL A 55 -7.68 -6.98 -3.89
CA VAL A 55 -8.47 -6.89 -2.65
C VAL A 55 -8.63 -5.44 -2.18
N VAL A 56 -7.58 -4.62 -2.28
CA VAL A 56 -7.66 -3.20 -1.92
C VAL A 56 -8.59 -2.45 -2.87
N LYS A 57 -8.52 -2.71 -4.18
CA LYS A 57 -9.41 -2.10 -5.19
C LYS A 57 -10.87 -2.47 -4.99
N ASP A 58 -11.15 -3.73 -4.66
CA ASP A 58 -12.51 -4.20 -4.33
C ASP A 58 -13.04 -3.53 -3.04
N LYS A 59 -12.20 -3.43 -2.00
CA LYS A 59 -12.59 -2.69 -0.79
C LYS A 59 -12.84 -1.21 -1.07
N LEU A 60 -12.06 -0.60 -1.97
CA LEU A 60 -12.21 0.80 -2.36
C LEU A 60 -13.52 1.05 -3.15
N SER A 61 -13.97 0.10 -3.96
CA SER A 61 -15.24 0.19 -4.70
C SER A 61 -16.47 -0.01 -3.80
N GLN A 62 -16.32 -0.75 -2.70
CA GLN A 62 -17.38 -1.03 -1.73
C GLN A 62 -17.53 0.05 -0.63
N VAL A 63 -16.63 1.05 -0.55
CA VAL A 63 -16.77 2.13 0.44
C VAL A 63 -18.01 2.99 0.11
N PRO A 64 -19.07 2.97 0.95
CA PRO A 64 -20.22 3.83 0.73
C PRO A 64 -19.82 5.28 0.98
N THR A 65 -20.13 6.15 0.01
CA THR A 65 -20.13 7.60 0.19
C THR A 65 -21.42 7.95 0.96
N SER A 66 -21.42 7.80 2.29
CA SER A 66 -22.49 8.36 3.12
C SER A 66 -22.02 8.62 4.54
N SER A 67 -22.11 9.91 4.89
CA SER A 67 -22.44 10.53 6.18
C SER A 67 -21.55 10.30 7.41
N GLU A 68 -20.98 11.43 7.85
CA GLU A 68 -20.61 11.85 9.22
C GLU A 68 -19.33 11.25 9.85
N PRO A 69 -18.36 12.10 10.25
CA PRO A 69 -17.20 11.71 11.04
C PRO A 69 -17.57 11.62 12.53
N PRO A 70 -17.14 10.60 13.29
CA PRO A 70 -16.99 10.77 14.73
C PRO A 70 -15.73 11.60 14.96
N CYS A 71 -15.92 12.88 15.27
CA CYS A 71 -14.91 13.61 16.01
C CYS A 71 -14.89 13.02 17.43
N ASP A 72 -13.78 12.41 17.81
CA ASP A 72 -13.50 12.21 19.23
C ASP A 72 -12.08 12.65 19.52
N GLN A 73 -12.02 13.80 20.18
CA GLN A 73 -10.84 14.38 20.79
C GLN A 73 -10.52 13.51 22.01
N ASN A 74 -9.43 12.74 21.98
CA ASN A 74 -8.68 12.49 23.20
C ASN A 74 -7.24 12.08 22.90
N SER A 75 -6.33 12.95 23.34
CA SER A 75 -4.89 12.86 23.19
C SER A 75 -4.26 12.17 24.41
N PRO A 76 -3.22 11.34 24.19
CA PRO A 76 -2.14 11.15 25.17
C PRO A 76 -0.84 11.78 24.64
N PRO A 77 0.01 12.36 25.51
CA PRO A 77 1.23 13.04 25.07
C PRO A 77 2.33 12.01 24.81
N CYS A 78 2.67 11.75 23.54
CA CYS A 78 3.82 10.92 23.23
C CYS A 78 5.11 11.76 23.29
N LYS A 79 6.01 11.33 24.19
CA LYS A 79 7.32 11.94 24.42
C LYS A 79 8.21 11.79 23.17
N ARG A 80 8.88 12.90 22.85
CA ARG A 80 9.86 13.13 21.78
C ARG A 80 10.64 11.90 21.31
N ALA A 81 10.63 11.64 20.00
CA ALA A 81 11.60 10.78 19.34
C ALA A 81 12.72 11.64 18.73
N LYS A 82 13.98 11.20 18.92
CA LYS A 82 15.15 11.70 18.20
C LYS A 82 15.12 11.09 16.79
N ASN A 83 15.35 11.93 15.79
CA ASN A 83 15.28 11.59 14.37
C ASN A 83 16.58 10.91 13.94
N ASP A 84 16.57 9.59 13.74
CA ASP A 84 17.53 8.91 12.88
C ASP A 84 16.83 8.66 11.55
N ASP A 85 17.13 9.51 10.57
CA ASP A 85 16.43 9.54 9.28
C ASP A 85 16.85 8.36 8.40
N LEU A 86 16.23 7.22 8.70
CA LEU A 86 16.39 5.90 8.07
C LEU A 86 16.24 5.94 6.54
N PHE A 87 15.61 6.98 5.99
CA PHE A 87 15.26 7.09 4.58
C PHE A 87 15.95 8.27 3.87
N SER A 88 16.98 8.85 4.46
CA SER A 88 17.79 9.95 3.89
C SER A 88 18.42 9.66 2.51
N PHE A 89 18.46 8.39 2.08
CA PHE A 89 18.85 8.00 0.73
C PHE A 89 17.78 8.32 -0.35
N MET A 90 16.52 8.52 0.04
CA MET A 90 15.43 8.73 -0.90
C MET A 90 15.32 10.20 -1.31
N PRO A 91 15.38 10.55 -2.60
CA PRO A 91 15.32 11.93 -3.05
C PRO A 91 13.97 12.57 -2.70
N ALA A 92 14.01 13.76 -2.10
CA ALA A 92 12.82 14.54 -1.77
C ALA A 92 12.11 15.03 -3.05
N PRO A 93 10.82 14.72 -3.26
CA PRO A 93 10.11 15.16 -4.44
C PRO A 93 9.78 16.66 -4.35
N SER A 94 10.11 17.41 -5.41
CA SER A 94 9.89 18.85 -5.53
C SER A 94 9.05 19.16 -6.77
N VAL A 95 7.71 19.23 -6.65
CA VAL A 95 6.84 19.81 -7.68
C VAL A 95 5.64 20.51 -7.03
N GLU A 96 5.26 21.69 -7.53
CA GLU A 96 4.15 22.50 -7.04
C GLU A 96 2.76 21.90 -7.34
N ARG A 97 1.82 22.16 -6.41
CA ARG A 97 0.45 21.65 -6.39
C ARG A 97 -0.48 22.39 -7.36
N LYS A 98 -1.19 21.66 -8.24
CA LYS A 98 -2.38 22.19 -8.95
C LYS A 98 -3.65 21.64 -8.32
N ARG A 99 -4.62 22.50 -7.99
CA ARG A 99 -5.93 22.13 -7.45
C ARG A 99 -6.91 21.92 -8.60
N ASN A 100 -7.49 20.73 -8.73
CA ASN A 100 -8.64 20.49 -9.60
C ASN A 100 -9.87 20.09 -8.77
N PRO A 101 -10.98 20.86 -8.80
CA PRO A 101 -12.23 20.48 -8.19
C PRO A 101 -13.18 19.94 -9.26
N SER A 102 -13.25 18.63 -9.45
CA SER A 102 -14.29 18.01 -10.31
C SER A 102 -14.56 16.58 -9.87
N GLY A 103 -15.83 16.21 -9.79
CA GLY A 103 -16.35 14.96 -9.20
C GLY A 103 -15.54 13.71 -9.53
N ILE A 104 -15.05 13.06 -8.48
CA ILE A 104 -13.96 12.10 -8.56
C ILE A 104 -14.52 10.67 -8.64
N SER A 105 -14.30 10.01 -9.77
CA SER A 105 -14.44 8.55 -9.88
C SER A 105 -13.32 7.86 -9.09
N VAL A 106 -13.51 6.62 -8.63
CA VAL A 106 -12.48 5.87 -7.85
C VAL A 106 -11.11 5.91 -8.52
N SER A 107 -11.07 5.72 -9.85
CA SER A 107 -9.82 5.76 -10.62
C SER A 107 -9.18 7.14 -10.58
N SER A 108 -9.98 8.21 -10.72
CA SER A 108 -9.50 9.58 -10.67
C SER A 108 -8.92 9.96 -9.29
N GLU A 109 -9.42 9.38 -8.20
CA GLU A 109 -8.89 9.62 -6.85
C GLU A 109 -7.50 9.00 -6.68
N MET A 110 -7.32 7.79 -7.22
CA MET A 110 -6.04 7.09 -7.21
C MET A 110 -5.01 7.80 -8.08
N ASP A 111 -5.39 8.21 -9.28
CA ASP A 111 -4.50 8.95 -10.19
C ASP A 111 -4.08 10.31 -9.59
N ASP A 112 -4.99 11.01 -8.92
CA ASP A 112 -4.69 12.28 -8.23
C ASP A 112 -3.73 12.08 -7.05
N TYR A 113 -3.88 11.01 -6.27
CA TYR A 113 -2.93 10.69 -5.20
C TYR A 113 -1.56 10.25 -5.72
N LEU A 114 -1.53 9.41 -6.76
CA LEU A 114 -0.27 8.90 -7.35
C LEU A 114 0.51 9.98 -8.10
N SER A 115 -0.16 11.02 -8.58
CA SER A 115 0.48 12.20 -9.18
C SER A 115 0.88 13.28 -8.17
N ASP A 116 0.35 13.22 -6.94
CA ASP A 116 0.73 14.11 -5.86
C ASP A 116 2.13 13.75 -5.31
N ASN A 117 2.79 14.73 -4.69
CA ASN A 117 4.09 14.50 -4.09
C ASN A 117 3.93 13.74 -2.77
N CYS A 118 4.88 12.84 -2.49
CA CYS A 118 4.97 12.23 -1.17
C CYS A 118 5.13 13.31 -0.09
N ILE A 119 4.46 13.10 1.04
CA ILE A 119 4.67 13.94 2.20
C ILE A 119 6.11 13.82 2.70
N ASP A 120 6.58 14.90 3.33
CA ASP A 120 7.87 14.89 4.01
C ASP A 120 7.88 13.82 5.12
N MET A 121 8.99 13.11 5.24
CA MET A 121 9.15 12.00 6.18
C MET A 121 9.05 12.41 7.65
N SER A 122 9.28 13.70 7.97
CA SER A 122 9.11 14.22 9.32
C SER A 122 7.65 14.49 9.70
N LYS A 123 6.72 14.42 8.74
CA LYS A 123 5.31 14.71 8.96
C LYS A 123 4.52 13.48 9.33
N ASP A 124 3.51 13.68 10.18
CA ASP A 124 2.56 12.62 10.55
C ASP A 124 1.66 12.27 9.34
N PRO A 125 1.69 11.02 8.85
CA PRO A 125 0.86 10.58 7.74
C PRO A 125 -0.64 10.65 8.06
N LEU A 126 -1.06 10.43 9.32
CA LEU A 126 -2.47 10.49 9.70
C LEU A 126 -3.01 11.92 9.58
N LEU A 127 -2.20 12.93 9.91
CA LEU A 127 -2.58 14.34 9.73
C LEU A 127 -2.70 14.74 8.26
N TYR A 128 -1.87 14.16 7.38
CA TYR A 128 -2.02 14.34 5.93
C TYR A 128 -3.36 13.81 5.44
N TRP A 129 -3.71 12.56 5.80
CA TRP A 129 -4.98 11.97 5.37
C TRP A 129 -6.19 12.69 5.95
N HIS A 130 -6.09 13.21 7.17
CA HIS A 130 -7.13 14.05 7.76
C HIS A 130 -7.32 15.36 6.97
N SER A 131 -6.23 16.03 6.61
CA SER A 131 -6.28 17.30 5.86
C SER A 131 -6.77 17.11 4.42
N ASN A 132 -6.55 15.93 3.83
CA ASN A 132 -6.95 15.60 2.46
C ASN A 132 -8.29 14.86 2.36
N CYS A 133 -9.00 14.64 3.47
CA CYS A 133 -10.24 13.84 3.46
C CYS A 133 -11.36 14.42 2.58
N GLN A 134 -11.38 15.74 2.36
CA GLN A 134 -12.34 16.36 1.45
C GLN A 134 -11.98 16.17 -0.02
N ARG A 135 -10.69 16.04 -0.33
CA ARG A 135 -10.17 15.82 -1.69
C ARG A 135 -10.17 14.34 -2.06
N LEU A 136 -9.71 13.50 -1.14
CA LEU A 136 -9.54 12.06 -1.30
C LEU A 136 -10.40 11.30 -0.27
N PRO A 137 -11.74 11.39 -0.35
CA PRO A 137 -12.62 10.87 0.70
C PRO A 137 -12.58 9.35 0.86
N ARG A 138 -12.39 8.57 -0.22
CA ARG A 138 -12.39 7.10 -0.16
C ARG A 138 -11.01 6.60 0.26
N LEU A 139 -9.97 7.21 -0.28
CA LEU A 139 -8.58 6.86 -0.01
C LEU A 139 -8.18 7.25 1.42
N ALA A 140 -8.60 8.43 1.91
CA ALA A 140 -8.35 8.83 3.30
C ALA A 140 -9.00 7.87 4.30
N LYS A 141 -10.23 7.40 4.03
CA LYS A 141 -10.91 6.45 4.90
C LYS A 141 -10.15 5.12 5.00
N LEU A 142 -9.68 4.58 3.87
CA LEU A 142 -8.88 3.36 3.89
C LEU A 142 -7.50 3.61 4.52
N ALA A 143 -6.83 4.70 4.17
CA ALA A 143 -5.50 4.99 4.66
C ALA A 143 -5.46 5.08 6.19
N VAL A 144 -6.44 5.75 6.81
CA VAL A 144 -6.54 5.79 8.29
C VAL A 144 -6.74 4.39 8.88
N GLN A 145 -7.58 3.54 8.27
CA GLN A 145 -7.80 2.17 8.74
C GLN A 145 -6.53 1.32 8.66
N TYR A 146 -5.80 1.39 7.54
CA TYR A 146 -4.60 0.58 7.33
C TYR A 146 -3.39 1.10 8.12
N LEU A 147 -3.22 2.42 8.25
CA LEU A 147 -2.13 3.02 9.03
C LEU A 147 -2.30 2.81 10.54
N ALA A 148 -3.53 2.62 11.03
CA ALA A 148 -3.80 2.29 12.43
C ALA A 148 -3.46 0.83 12.79
N ILE A 149 -3.20 -0.03 11.81
CA ILE A 149 -2.82 -1.42 12.06
C ILE A 149 -1.37 -1.43 12.56
N PRO A 150 -1.10 -1.95 13.76
CA PRO A 150 0.26 -2.05 14.25
C PRO A 150 1.06 -2.99 13.35
N ALA A 151 2.29 -2.60 13.01
CA ALA A 151 3.17 -3.40 12.16
C ALA A 151 3.59 -4.74 12.81
N THR A 152 3.38 -4.89 14.12
CA THR A 152 3.77 -6.08 14.89
C THR A 152 2.69 -6.50 15.88
N SER A 153 2.67 -7.79 16.23
CA SER A 153 1.86 -8.34 17.33
C SER A 153 2.42 -7.99 18.73
N ALA A 154 3.59 -7.37 18.80
CA ALA A 154 4.26 -7.07 20.07
C ALA A 154 3.38 -6.31 21.10
N PRO A 155 2.48 -5.36 20.72
CA PRO A 155 1.59 -4.70 21.67
C PRO A 155 0.62 -5.68 22.34
N VAL A 156 0.06 -6.61 21.57
CA VAL A 156 -0.90 -7.61 22.08
C VAL A 156 -0.20 -8.68 22.90
N GLU A 157 1.00 -9.10 22.49
CA GLU A 157 1.83 -10.04 23.28
C GLU A 157 2.27 -9.44 24.62
N ARG A 158 2.58 -8.14 24.66
CA ARG A 158 2.90 -7.44 25.92
C ARG A 158 1.68 -7.39 26.86
N LEU A 159 0.49 -7.13 26.32
CA LEU A 159 -0.75 -7.18 27.10
C LEU A 159 -0.98 -8.58 27.68
N PHE A 160 -0.86 -9.63 26.86
CA PHE A 160 -1.02 -11.01 27.31
C PHE A 160 0.06 -11.46 28.31
N SER A 161 1.31 -11.05 28.10
CA SER A 161 2.42 -11.36 29.03
C SER A 161 2.25 -10.69 30.39
N THR A 162 1.64 -9.49 30.43
CA THR A 162 1.36 -8.76 31.67
C THR A 162 0.15 -9.34 32.39
N ALA A 163 -0.90 -9.71 31.64
CA ALA A 163 -2.09 -10.35 32.19
C ALA A 163 -1.80 -11.74 32.75
N GLY A 164 -1.00 -12.56 32.05
CA GLY A 164 -0.61 -13.91 32.50
C GLY A 164 0.39 -13.92 33.66
N LYS A 165 0.91 -12.76 34.09
CA LYS A 165 1.82 -12.62 35.24
C LYS A 165 1.09 -12.45 36.57
N ASN A 166 -0.24 -12.30 36.54
CA ASN A 166 -1.10 -12.09 37.70
C ASN A 166 -2.19 -13.19 37.83
N ILE A 167 -1.93 -14.39 37.29
CA ILE A 167 -2.75 -15.59 37.46
C ILE A 167 -1.88 -16.69 38.09
#